data_AF-T1GAZ5-F1
#
_entry.id   AF-T1GAZ5-F1
#
_cell.length_a   1.000
_cell.length_b   1.000
_cell.length_c   1.000
_cell.angle_alpha   90.00
_cell.angle_beta   90.00
_cell.angle_gamma   90.00
#
_symmetry.space_group_name_H-M   'P 1'
#
loop_
_entity.id
_entity.type
_entity.pdbx_description
1 polymer ?
#
loop_
_entity_poly.entity_id
_entity_poly.type
_entity_poly.pdbx_seq_one_letter_code
_entity_poly.pdbx_strand_id
1 'polypeptide(L)' 'MDISLHHRFAIGQYVDVSGDVISHLNISHTRADDGGLYQCTATNTMGSVTHSSRLNFKYK' A
#
# COMPACT_ATOMS: atom_id res chain seq x y z
N MET A 1 -9.61 19.13 -7.80
CA MET A 1 -9.14 17.84 -7.26
C MET A 1 -8.99 16.91 -8.44
N ASP A 2 -7.76 16.51 -8.76
CA ASP A 2 -7.46 15.79 -9.99
C ASP A 2 -8.00 14.35 -9.95
N ILE A 3 -8.89 14.04 -10.89
CA ILE A 3 -9.59 12.75 -11.00
C ILE A 3 -8.65 11.67 -11.57
N SER A 4 -7.44 12.04 -12.06
CA SER A 4 -6.47 11.10 -12.66
C SER A 4 -5.62 10.32 -11.63
N LEU A 5 -5.45 10.86 -10.41
CA LEU A 5 -4.65 10.23 -9.35
C LEU A 5 -5.23 8.88 -8.88
N HIS A 6 -6.56 8.75 -8.82
CA HIS A 6 -7.22 7.52 -8.36
C HIS A 6 -7.07 6.32 -9.31
N HIS A 7 -6.70 6.53 -10.58
CA HIS A 7 -6.51 5.43 -11.52
C HIS A 7 -5.12 4.77 -11.39
N ARG A 8 -4.13 5.45 -10.80
CA ARG A 8 -2.78 4.89 -10.65
C ARG A 8 -2.64 4.00 -9.42
N PHE A 9 -3.36 4.32 -8.35
CA PHE A 9 -3.32 3.59 -7.08
C PHE A 9 -4.54 2.67 -6.97
N ALA A 10 -4.30 1.39 -6.76
CA ALA A 10 -5.33 0.42 -6.44
C ALA A 10 -5.05 -0.16 -5.04
N ILE A 11 -6.00 0.05 -4.12
CA ILE A 11 -5.95 -0.51 -2.77
C ILE A 11 -7.02 -1.59 -2.68
N GLY A 12 -6.65 -2.76 -2.18
CA GLY A 12 -7.57 -3.88 -2.04
C GLY A 12 -7.20 -4.75 -0.85
N GLN A 13 -8.19 -5.52 -0.39
CA GLN A 13 -8.01 -6.50 0.67
C GLN A 13 -8.83 -7.75 0.34
N TYR A 14 -8.30 -8.92 0.70
CA TYR A 14 -9.05 -10.17 0.67
C TYR A 14 -8.62 -11.07 1.82
N VAL A 15 -9.42 -12.12 2.06
CA VAL A 15 -9.08 -13.20 2.99
C VAL A 15 -8.61 -14.38 2.15
N ASP A 16 -7.43 -14.90 2.45
CA ASP A 16 -6.89 -16.05 1.74
C ASP A 16 -7.52 -17.37 2.23
N VAL A 17 -7.09 -18.50 1.66
CA VAL A 17 -7.59 -19.83 2.06
C VAL A 17 -7.18 -20.24 3.48
N SER A 18 -6.13 -19.62 4.03
CA SER A 18 -5.62 -19.84 5.37
C SER A 18 -6.39 -19.03 6.43
N GLY A 19 -7.21 -18.07 5.99
CA GLY A 19 -7.95 -17.14 6.86
C GLY A 19 -7.19 -15.84 7.13
N ASP A 20 -6.05 -15.62 6.48
CA ASP A 20 -5.25 -14.42 6.64
C ASP A 20 -5.86 -13.26 5.87
N VAL A 21 -5.91 -12.08 6.51
CA VAL A 21 -6.35 -10.85 5.87
C VAL A 21 -5.15 -10.21 5.16
N ILE A 22 -5.18 -10.22 3.82
CA ILE A 22 -4.11 -9.69 2.98
C ILE A 22 -4.53 -8.35 2.40
N SER A 23 -3.77 -7.30 2.68
CA SER A 23 -3.97 -5.95 2.14
C SER A 23 -2.86 -5.60 1.14
N HIS A 24 -3.25 -5.04 -0.01
CA HIS A 24 -2.34 -4.67 -1.08
C HIS A 24 -2.54 -3.21 -1.51
N LEU A 25 -1.42 -2.55 -1.79
CA LEU A 25 -1.36 -1.30 -2.50
C LEU A 25 -0.57 -1.52 -3.79
N ASN A 26 -1.25 -1.33 -4.92
CA ASN A 26 -0.64 -1.40 -6.24
C ASN A 26 -0.55 -0.01 -6.84
N ILE A 27 0.62 0.32 -7.40
CA ILE A 27 0.88 1.60 -8.07
C ILE A 27 1.25 1.31 -9.52
N SER A 28 0.40 1.70 -10.46
CA SER A 28 0.68 1.60 -11.89
C SER A 28 1.40 2.85 -12.38
N HIS A 29 2.34 2.66 -13.33
CA HIS A 29 3.21 3.73 -13.83
C HIS A 29 3.90 4.51 -12.68
N THR A 30 4.69 3.80 -11.88
CA THR A 30 5.45 4.37 -10.76
C THR A 30 6.42 5.46 -11.23
N ARG A 31 6.48 6.55 -10.49
CA ARG A 31 7.29 7.75 -10.74
C ARG A 31 8.06 8.15 -9.49
N ALA A 32 9.05 9.02 -9.63
CA ALA A 32 9.90 9.43 -8.50
C ALA A 32 9.13 10.11 -7.36
N ASP A 33 8.04 10.80 -7.66
CA ASP A 33 7.10 11.40 -6.70
C ASP A 33 6.27 10.38 -5.91
N ASP A 34 6.17 9.14 -6.39
CA ASP A 34 5.57 8.04 -5.63
C ASP A 34 6.56 7.50 -4.56
N GLY A 35 7.80 8.00 -4.51
CA GLY A 35 8.80 7.60 -3.52
C GLY A 35 8.41 8.04 -2.10
N GLY A 36 8.64 7.20 -1.10
CA GLY A 36 8.19 7.52 0.25
C GLY A 36 8.22 6.35 1.23
N LEU A 37 7.86 6.64 2.47
CA LEU A 37 7.62 5.62 3.49
C LEU A 37 6.17 5.16 3.38
N TYR A 38 5.98 3.88 3.11
CA TYR A 38 4.68 3.23 3.07
C TYR A 38 4.49 2.43 4.35
N GLN A 39 3.29 2.49 4.93
CA GLN A 39 2.95 1.80 6.16
C GLN A 39 1.69 0.97 5.99
N CYS A 40 1.77 -0.29 6.40
CA CYS A 40 0.61 -1.15 6.61
C CYS A 40 0.28 -1.18 8.11
N THR A 41 -0.99 -0.98 8.45
CA THR A 41 -1.48 -1.03 9.83
C THR A 41 -2.58 -2.07 9.92
N ALA A 42 -2.39 -3.07 10.77
CA ALA A 42 -3.40 -4.07 11.10
C ALA A 42 -4.01 -3.74 12.47
N THR A 43 -5.33 -3.69 12.57
CA THR A 43 -6.06 -3.31 13.80
C THR A 43 -7.14 -4.33 14.14
N ASN A 44 -7.24 -4.69 15.42
CA ASN A 44 -8.35 -5.46 15.99
C ASN A 44 -8.81 -4.82 17.32
N THR A 45 -9.73 -5.46 18.03
CA THR A 45 -10.28 -4.93 19.30
C THR A 45 -9.25 -4.83 20.42
N MET A 46 -8.11 -5.51 20.31
CA MET A 46 -7.05 -5.54 21.32
C MET A 46 -5.90 -4.57 21.02
N GLY A 47 -5.84 -4.01 19.81
CA GLY A 47 -4.84 -3.02 19.45
C GLY A 47 -4.48 -3.02 17.96
N SER A 48 -3.31 -2.46 17.67
CA SER A 48 -2.79 -2.32 16.31
C SER A 48 -1.32 -2.65 16.22
N VAL A 49 -0.91 -3.24 15.09
CA VAL A 49 0.49 -3.45 14.73
C VAL A 49 0.75 -2.73 13.40
N THR A 50 1.92 -2.10 13.29
CA THR A 50 2.34 -1.38 12.09
C THR A 50 3.62 -1.97 11.52
N HIS A 51 3.70 -2.00 10.20
CA HIS A 51 4.93 -2.28 9.48
C HIS A 51 5.14 -1.23 8.41
N SER A 52 6.34 -0.66 8.35
CA SER A 52 6.68 0.41 7.41
C SER A 52 7.91 0.06 6.60
N SER A 53 7.83 0.31 5.29
CA SER A 53 8.93 0.10 4.35
C SER A 53 9.03 1.26 3.38
N ARG A 54 10.25 1.58 2.93
CA ARG A 54 10.51 2.70 2.04
C ARG A 54 10.57 2.26 0.59
N LEU A 55 9.76 2.88 -0.26
CA LEU A 55 9.88 2.78 -1.71
C LEU A 55 10.93 3.78 -2.19
N ASN A 56 12.01 3.26 -2.77
CA ASN A 56 13.11 4.06 -3.32
C ASN A 56 13.23 3.82 -4.82
N PHE A 57 13.40 4.89 -5.59
CA PHE A 57 13.73 4.80 -7.01
C PHE A 57 15.23 4.86 -7.20
N LYS A 58 15.74 4.02 -8.10
CA LYS A 58 17.10 4.13 -8.61
C LYS A 58 17.03 4.86 -9.94
N TYR A 59 17.75 5.97 -10.05
CA TYR A 59 18.06 6.54 -11.36
C TYR A 59 19.05 5.59 -12.05
N LYS A 60 18.81 5.31 -13.33
CA LYS A 60 19.74 4.55 -14.16
C LYS A 60 20.84 5.48 -14.65
#